data_AF-A0A453IW52-F1
#
_entry.id   AF-A0A453IW52-F1
#
_cell.length_a   1.000
_cell.length_b   1.000
_cell.length_c   1.000
_cell.angle_alpha   90.00
_cell.angle_beta   90.00
_cell.angle_gamma   90.00
#
_symmetry.space_group_name_H-M   'P 1'
#
loop_
_entity.id
_entity.type
_entity.pdbx_description
1 polymer ?
#
loop_
_entity_poly.entity_id
_entity_poly.type
_entity_poly.pdbx_seq_one_letter_code
_entity_poly.pdbx_strand_id
1 'polypeptide(L)'
;MADSSYMTSRAILSTTNDNVDKINIRMIERFHGDEVIYHSFDSAEDDPYGYYAPEFLNGLTPNGLPPHALKLKLNCPVILLRNIDPANGLCNGTRLVVRGFERNTIDAEIVIGQHAGRRVFLPRIPLCPSDNDMFPF
;
A
#
# COMPACT_ATOMS: atom_id res chain seq x y z
N MET A 1 -10.39 11.96 -20.99
CA MET A 1 -9.62 11.97 -19.74
C MET A 1 -10.60 11.79 -18.61
N ALA A 2 -10.52 10.68 -17.85
CA ALA A 2 -11.36 10.53 -16.67
C ALA A 2 -10.94 11.60 -15.65
N ASP A 3 -11.90 12.38 -15.16
CA ASP A 3 -11.67 13.41 -14.15
C ASP A 3 -10.99 12.79 -12.91
N SER A 4 -9.88 13.37 -12.45
CA SER A 4 -9.18 12.88 -11.26
C SER A 4 -10.10 12.87 -10.03
N SER A 5 -11.07 13.80 -9.96
CA SER A 5 -12.08 13.83 -8.90
C SER A 5 -13.01 12.61 -8.96
N TYR A 6 -13.25 12.07 -10.17
CA TYR A 6 -14.16 10.96 -10.38
C TYR A 6 -13.64 9.69 -9.69
N MET A 7 -12.33 9.42 -9.81
CA MET A 7 -11.71 8.21 -9.28
C MET A 7 -11.43 8.29 -7.77
N THR A 8 -11.12 9.47 -7.23
CA THR A 8 -10.72 9.62 -5.82
C THR A 8 -11.89 9.74 -4.85
N SER A 9 -13.07 10.16 -5.35
CA SER A 9 -14.29 10.34 -4.55
C SER A 9 -15.10 9.05 -4.33
N ARG A 10 -14.78 7.95 -5.02
CA ARG A 10 -15.54 6.70 -4.98
C ARG A 10 -14.73 5.53 -4.43
N ALA A 11 -15.45 4.51 -3.99
CA ALA A 11 -14.88 3.23 -3.59
C ALA A 11 -15.75 2.09 -4.14
N ILE A 12 -15.11 0.99 -4.52
CA ILE A 12 -15.78 -0.29 -4.80
C ILE A 12 -15.62 -1.12 -3.54
N LEU A 13 -16.73 -1.61 -2.99
CA LEU A 13 -16.74 -2.46 -1.81
C LEU A 13 -17.00 -3.91 -2.22
N SER A 14 -16.36 -4.84 -1.52
CA SER A 14 -16.59 -6.27 -1.67
C SER A 14 -16.65 -6.94 -0.30
N THR A 15 -17.20 -8.15 -0.26
CA THR A 15 -17.38 -8.92 0.98
C THR A 15 -16.11 -9.61 1.46
N THR A 16 -15.10 -9.80 0.60
CA THR A 16 -13.85 -10.48 0.93
C THR A 16 -12.63 -9.73 0.37
N ASN A 17 -11.50 -9.80 1.07
CA ASN A 17 -10.24 -9.19 0.63
C ASN A 17 -9.75 -9.79 -0.70
N ASP A 18 -9.85 -11.11 -0.90
CA ASP A 18 -9.49 -11.76 -2.17
C ASP A 18 -10.20 -11.15 -3.38
N ASN A 19 -11.48 -10.78 -3.22
CA ASN A 19 -12.24 -10.14 -4.29
C ASN A 19 -11.81 -8.68 -4.48
N VAL A 20 -11.53 -7.96 -3.38
CA VAL A 20 -10.95 -6.61 -3.43
C VAL A 20 -9.62 -6.63 -4.18
N ASP A 21 -8.74 -7.59 -3.90
CA ASP A 21 -7.42 -7.69 -4.54
C ASP A 21 -7.53 -7.98 -6.03
N LYS A 22 -8.39 -8.92 -6.43
CA LYS A 22 -8.67 -9.19 -7.87
C LYS A 22 -9.19 -7.96 -8.59
N ILE A 23 -10.08 -7.20 -7.96
CA ILE A 23 -10.61 -5.95 -8.53
C ILE A 23 -9.50 -4.90 -8.62
N ASN A 24 -8.72 -4.70 -7.57
CA ASN A 24 -7.64 -3.71 -7.52
C ASN A 24 -6.58 -4.00 -8.58
N ILE A 25 -6.14 -5.27 -8.74
CA ILE A 25 -5.20 -5.68 -9.79
C ILE A 25 -5.75 -5.34 -11.17
N ARG A 26 -6.99 -5.73 -11.46
CA ARG A 26 -7.64 -5.42 -12.75
C ARG A 26 -7.81 -3.92 -12.98
N MET A 27 -7.98 -3.13 -11.93
CA MET A 27 -8.09 -1.68 -12.03
C MET A 27 -6.73 -1.04 -12.31
N ILE A 28 -5.66 -1.48 -11.63
CA ILE A 28 -4.29 -1.01 -11.86
C ILE A 28 -3.85 -1.24 -13.30
N GLU A 29 -4.16 -2.40 -13.88
CA GLU A 29 -3.85 -2.73 -15.28
C GLU A 29 -4.44 -1.74 -16.29
N ARG A 30 -5.55 -1.08 -15.94
CA ARG A 30 -6.23 -0.09 -16.80
C ARG A 30 -5.58 1.29 -16.76
N PHE A 31 -4.74 1.59 -15.76
CA PHE A 31 -4.01 2.85 -15.72
C PHE A 31 -2.91 2.85 -16.78
N HIS A 32 -2.74 4.01 -17.44
CA HIS A 32 -1.67 4.23 -18.40
C HIS A 32 -0.31 4.34 -17.70
N GLY A 33 0.75 4.07 -18.46
CA GLY A 33 2.12 4.07 -17.96
C GLY A 33 2.60 2.71 -17.47
N ASP A 34 3.89 2.68 -17.17
CA ASP A 34 4.61 1.49 -16.74
C ASP A 34 4.24 1.10 -15.31
N GLU A 35 4.15 -0.20 -15.07
CA GLU A 35 4.00 -0.75 -13.72
C GLU A 35 5.32 -0.65 -12.97
N VAL A 36 5.24 -0.19 -11.72
CA VAL A 36 6.34 -0.25 -10.75
C VAL A 36 5.92 -1.18 -9.62
N ILE A 37 6.81 -2.10 -9.25
CA ILE A 37 6.57 -3.06 -8.17
C ILE A 37 7.55 -2.79 -7.04
N TYR A 38 7.02 -2.50 -5.86
CA TYR A 38 7.79 -2.44 -4.62
C TYR A 38 7.67 -3.78 -3.91
N HIS A 39 8.81 -4.45 -3.73
CA HIS A 39 8.89 -5.69 -2.96
C HIS A 39 9.14 -5.39 -1.48
N SER A 40 8.38 -6.05 -0.59
CA SER A 40 8.74 -6.15 0.83
C SER A 40 10.01 -6.98 1.01
N PHE A 41 10.64 -6.83 2.18
CA PHE A 41 11.87 -7.51 2.56
C PHE A 41 11.58 -8.05 3.95
N ASP A 42 10.83 -9.15 3.96
CA ASP A 42 10.28 -9.71 5.18
C ASP A 42 11.30 -10.68 5.79
N SER A 43 11.37 -10.69 7.11
CA SER A 43 12.26 -11.54 7.89
C SER A 43 11.52 -11.99 9.15
N ALA A 44 11.73 -13.25 9.55
CA ALA A 44 11.32 -13.73 10.86
C ALA A 44 12.29 -13.22 11.93
N GLU A 45 11.75 -12.72 13.04
CA GLU A 45 12.54 -12.52 14.26
C GLU A 45 12.84 -13.89 14.89
N ASP A 46 13.94 -14.00 15.63
CA ASP A 46 14.35 -15.23 16.32
C ASP A 46 14.41 -16.52 15.45
N ASP A 47 14.80 -16.39 14.18
CA ASP A 47 15.08 -17.52 13.26
C ASP A 47 16.58 -17.72 13.00
N PRO A 48 17.39 -18.15 14.00
CA PRO A 48 18.83 -18.31 13.84
C PRO A 48 19.23 -19.44 12.88
N TYR A 49 18.29 -20.34 12.55
CA TYR A 49 18.54 -21.50 11.70
C TYR A 49 17.92 -21.38 10.30
N GLY A 50 17.21 -20.27 10.00
CA GLY A 50 16.59 -20.04 8.70
C GLY A 50 15.46 -21.01 8.38
N TYR A 51 14.67 -21.39 9.39
CA TYR A 51 13.52 -22.28 9.22
C TYR A 51 12.42 -21.67 8.35
N TYR A 52 12.30 -20.34 8.32
CA TYR A 52 11.30 -19.64 7.53
C TYR A 52 11.86 -19.27 6.15
N ALA A 53 11.44 -20.03 5.15
CA ALA A 53 11.80 -19.76 3.77
C ALA A 53 11.24 -18.38 3.32
N PRO A 54 11.99 -17.59 2.54
CA PRO A 54 11.50 -16.31 2.02
C PRO A 54 10.18 -16.44 1.24
N GLU A 55 9.97 -17.54 0.53
CA GLU A 55 8.73 -17.79 -0.21
C GLU A 55 7.51 -17.90 0.71
N PHE A 56 7.70 -18.46 1.91
CA PHE A 56 6.65 -18.51 2.93
C PHE A 56 6.35 -17.12 3.47
N LEU A 57 7.38 -16.34 3.82
CA LEU A 57 7.23 -14.97 4.33
C LEU A 57 6.57 -14.05 3.29
N ASN A 58 6.98 -14.12 2.03
CA ASN A 58 6.41 -13.36 0.92
C ASN A 58 4.93 -13.70 0.64
N GLY A 59 4.46 -14.85 1.12
CA GLY A 59 3.06 -15.28 1.02
C GLY A 59 2.15 -14.75 2.12
N LEU A 60 2.71 -14.11 3.17
CA LEU A 60 1.93 -13.61 4.29
C LEU A 60 1.24 -12.29 3.94
N THR A 61 -0.01 -12.16 4.37
CA THR A 61 -0.84 -10.93 4.20
C THR A 61 -1.38 -10.44 5.55
N PRO A 62 -0.50 -10.03 6.48
CA PRO A 62 -0.90 -9.49 7.77
C PRO A 62 -1.85 -8.30 7.66
N ASN A 63 -2.76 -8.18 8.63
CA ASN A 63 -3.70 -7.06 8.66
C ASN A 63 -2.95 -5.72 8.83
N GLY A 64 -3.39 -4.73 8.05
CA GLY A 64 -2.81 -3.39 8.12
C GLY A 64 -1.39 -3.28 7.54
N LEU A 65 -0.93 -4.28 6.79
CA LEU A 65 0.29 -4.22 5.99
C LEU A 65 -0.04 -4.40 4.50
N PRO A 66 0.72 -3.77 3.59
CA PRO A 66 0.58 -4.03 2.16
C PRO A 66 1.07 -5.45 1.81
N PRO A 67 0.63 -6.01 0.67
CA PRO A 67 1.14 -7.28 0.18
C PRO A 67 2.64 -7.20 -0.16
N HIS A 68 3.32 -8.34 -0.18
CA HIS A 68 4.75 -8.43 -0.53
C HIS A 68 5.08 -7.70 -1.84
N ALA A 69 4.29 -7.92 -2.89
CA ALA A 69 4.46 -7.26 -4.17
C ALA A 69 3.42 -6.14 -4.32
N LEU A 70 3.80 -4.90 -3.96
CA LEU A 70 2.95 -3.73 -4.12
C LEU A 70 3.10 -3.16 -5.53
N LYS A 71 2.15 -3.49 -6.40
CA LYS A 71 2.07 -3.01 -7.79
C LYS A 71 1.40 -1.64 -7.85
N LEU A 72 2.04 -0.67 -8.49
CA LEU A 72 1.55 0.70 -8.62
C LEU A 72 1.77 1.23 -10.04
N LYS A 73 0.97 2.23 -10.41
CA LYS A 73 1.14 3.00 -11.65
C LYS A 73 0.97 4.49 -11.41
N LEU A 74 1.52 5.29 -12.31
CA LEU A 74 1.38 6.74 -12.24
C LEU A 74 -0.11 7.13 -12.26
N ASN A 75 -0.49 8.07 -11.40
CA ASN A 75 -1.85 8.56 -11.21
C ASN A 75 -2.87 7.54 -10.67
N CYS A 76 -2.44 6.36 -10.19
CA CYS A 76 -3.36 5.44 -9.52
C CYS A 76 -3.72 5.94 -8.11
N PRO A 77 -4.96 5.76 -7.65
CA PRO A 77 -5.35 6.05 -6.28
C PRO A 77 -4.80 4.97 -5.34
N VAL A 78 -4.35 5.39 -4.16
CA VAL A 78 -3.93 4.50 -3.06
C VAL A 78 -4.53 4.99 -1.74
N ILE A 79 -4.55 4.13 -0.73
CA ILE A 79 -4.99 4.47 0.62
C ILE A 79 -3.91 4.10 1.63
N LEU A 80 -3.69 4.96 2.62
CA LEU A 80 -2.80 4.63 3.73
C LEU A 80 -3.46 3.61 4.65
N LEU A 81 -2.70 2.60 5.07
CA LEU A 81 -3.17 1.54 5.98
C LEU A 81 -2.83 1.81 7.45
N ARG A 82 -1.99 2.81 7.73
CA ARG A 82 -1.49 3.12 9.07
C ARG A 82 -1.33 4.61 9.32
N ASN A 83 -1.27 4.96 10.60
CA ASN A 83 -0.97 6.30 11.07
C ASN A 83 0.54 6.54 11.00
N ILE A 84 0.96 7.45 10.13
CA ILE A 84 2.36 7.87 9.98
C ILE A 84 2.54 9.25 10.62
N ASP A 85 1.68 10.19 10.23
CA ASP A 85 1.67 11.56 10.74
C ASP A 85 0.25 12.13 10.68
N PRO A 86 -0.62 11.79 11.65
CA PRO A 86 -2.02 12.22 11.67
C PRO A 86 -2.18 13.75 11.69
N ALA A 87 -1.26 14.47 12.34
CA ALA A 87 -1.30 15.93 12.42
C ALA A 87 -1.15 16.60 11.04
N ASN A 88 -0.54 15.89 10.09
CA ASN A 88 -0.32 16.35 8.72
C ASN A 88 -1.22 15.64 7.69
N GLY A 89 -2.22 14.88 8.16
CA GLY A 89 -3.18 14.17 7.31
C GLY A 89 -2.71 12.81 6.79
N LEU A 90 -1.59 12.27 7.30
CA LEU A 90 -1.09 10.94 6.94
C LEU A 90 -1.54 9.89 7.97
N CYS A 91 -2.84 9.62 7.98
CA CYS A 91 -3.47 8.63 8.85
C CYS A 91 -4.05 7.46 8.06
N ASN A 92 -4.41 6.38 8.76
CA ASN A 92 -5.11 5.26 8.16
C ASN A 92 -6.41 5.75 7.49
N GLY A 93 -6.63 5.35 6.24
CA GLY A 93 -7.77 5.77 5.43
C GLY A 93 -7.52 7.01 4.58
N THR A 94 -6.40 7.72 4.74
CA THR A 94 -6.07 8.85 3.86
C THR A 94 -5.91 8.35 2.43
N ARG A 95 -6.72 8.92 1.53
CA ARG A 95 -6.64 8.64 0.09
C ARG A 95 -5.61 9.55 -0.56
N LEU A 96 -4.79 8.95 -1.40
CA LEU A 96 -3.70 9.59 -2.12
C LEU A 96 -3.78 9.25 -3.61
N VAL A 97 -3.10 10.02 -4.44
CA VAL A 97 -2.80 9.67 -5.83
C VAL A 97 -1.30 9.65 -6.04
N VAL A 98 -0.80 8.60 -6.69
CA VAL A 98 0.64 8.46 -7.01
C VAL A 98 1.02 9.43 -8.12
N ARG A 99 2.13 10.16 -7.94
CA ARG A 99 2.63 11.16 -8.88
C ARG A 99 4.06 10.93 -9.32
N GLY A 100 4.77 10.01 -8.67
CA GLY A 100 6.13 9.66 -9.02
C GLY A 100 6.61 8.44 -8.26
N PHE A 101 7.70 7.86 -8.76
CA PHE A 101 8.34 6.69 -8.19
C PHE A 101 9.82 6.97 -8.03
N GLU A 102 10.31 6.72 -6.82
CA GLU A 102 11.74 6.69 -6.50
C GLU A 102 12.09 5.31 -5.94
N ARG A 103 13.39 4.98 -5.88
CA ARG A 103 13.87 3.64 -5.51
C ARG A 103 13.26 3.09 -4.21
N ASN A 104 13.09 3.93 -3.19
CA ASN A 104 12.57 3.53 -1.87
C ASN A 104 11.47 4.46 -1.34
N THR A 105 10.90 5.28 -2.23
CA THR A 105 9.94 6.32 -1.85
C THR A 105 8.87 6.43 -2.91
N ILE A 106 7.61 6.51 -2.48
CA ILE A 106 6.47 6.80 -3.33
C ILE A 106 6.14 8.28 -3.19
N ASP A 107 6.14 8.99 -4.31
CA ASP A 107 5.71 10.37 -4.38
C ASP A 107 4.20 10.43 -4.63
N ALA A 108 3.45 11.01 -3.69
CA ALA A 108 2.00 10.97 -3.68
C ALA A 108 1.40 12.35 -3.34
N GLU A 109 0.10 12.49 -3.55
CA GLU A 109 -0.66 13.70 -3.24
C GLU A 109 -1.94 13.33 -2.49
N ILE A 110 -2.23 14.04 -1.40
CA ILE A 110 -3.51 13.90 -0.68
C ILE A 110 -4.63 14.47 -1.54
N VAL A 111 -5.70 13.70 -1.75
CA VAL A 111 -6.77 14.07 -2.69
C VAL A 111 -8.09 14.44 -2.02
N ILE A 112 -8.22 14.22 -0.72
CA ILE A 112 -9.44 14.51 0.05
C ILE A 112 -9.12 15.16 1.40
N GLY A 113 -10.09 15.88 1.95
CA GLY A 113 -10.01 16.46 3.29
C GLY A 113 -9.20 17.77 3.36
N GLN A 114 -8.93 18.21 4.59
CA GLN A 114 -8.28 19.50 4.88
C GLN A 114 -6.87 19.64 4.28
N HIS A 115 -6.18 18.51 4.07
CA HIS A 115 -4.83 18.49 3.52
C HIS A 115 -4.78 18.17 2.02
N ALA A 116 -5.90 18.22 1.30
CA ALA A 116 -5.95 17.96 -0.13
C ALA A 116 -5.01 18.90 -0.92
N GLY A 117 -4.38 18.37 -1.98
CA GLY A 117 -3.37 19.04 -2.79
C GLY A 117 -1.95 18.97 -2.22
N ARG A 118 -1.77 18.51 -0.98
CA ARG A 118 -0.44 18.38 -0.37
C ARG A 118 0.33 17.21 -1.00
N ARG A 119 1.51 17.50 -1.55
CA ARG A 119 2.48 16.50 -2.01
C ARG A 119 3.22 15.91 -0.80
N VAL A 120 3.36 14.60 -0.77
CA VAL A 120 3.94 13.83 0.33
C VAL A 120 4.82 12.71 -0.22
N PHE A 121 5.87 12.38 0.51
CA PHE A 121 6.80 11.32 0.16
C PHE A 121 6.65 10.19 1.18
N LEU A 122 6.25 9.02 0.71
CA LEU A 122 6.08 7.83 1.55
C LEU A 122 7.33 6.97 1.43
N PRO A 123 8.25 7.02 2.41
CA PRO A 123 9.41 6.14 2.39
C PRO A 123 8.98 4.71 2.69
N ARG A 124 9.87 3.77 2.39
CA ARG A 124 9.80 2.43 2.95
C ARG A 124 9.96 2.48 4.48
N ILE A 125 8.98 1.97 5.22
CA ILE A 125 8.98 1.95 6.68
C ILE A 125 9.12 0.49 7.15
N PRO A 126 10.10 0.15 8.01
CA PRO A 126 10.15 -1.16 8.65
C PRO A 126 8.96 -1.28 9.60
N LEU A 127 8.21 -2.37 9.48
CA LEU A 127 7.02 -2.60 10.29
C LEU A 127 7.03 -4.04 10.78
N CYS A 128 6.80 -4.21 12.08
CA CYS A 128 6.49 -5.50 12.66
C CYS A 128 4.96 -5.66 12.76
N PRO A 129 4.42 -6.87 12.56
CA PRO A 129 3.04 -7.18 12.93
C PRO A 129 2.80 -6.90 14.42
N SER A 130 1.55 -6.84 14.83
CA SER A 130 1.26 -6.77 16.28
C SER A 130 1.46 -8.14 16.92
N ASP A 131 1.82 -8.20 18.21
CA ASP A 131 1.92 -9.48 18.97
C ASP A 131 0.63 -10.32 18.91
N ASN A 132 -0.50 -9.67 18.61
CA ASN A 132 -1.81 -10.29 18.47
C ASN A 132 -2.03 -10.97 17.11
N ASP A 133 -1.26 -10.59 16.09
CA ASP A 133 -1.21 -11.30 14.82
C ASP A 133 -0.33 -12.54 15.06
N MET A 134 -0.96 -13.67 15.41
CA MET A 134 -0.29 -14.92 15.75
C MET A 134 0.51 -15.51 14.57
N PHE A 135 1.66 -14.94 14.27
CA PHE A 135 2.67 -15.56 13.44
C PHE A 135 3.54 -16.48 14.32
N PRO A 136 4.02 -17.62 13.80
CA PRO A 136 4.80 -18.59 14.58
C PRO A 136 6.25 -18.13 14.87
N PHE A 137 6.57 -16.87 14.60
CA PHE A 137 7.88 -16.24 14.66
C PHE A 137 7.75 -14.80 15.14
#